data_AF-A0A2I0P6H0-F1
#
_entry.id   AF-A0A2I0P6H0-F1
#
_cell.length_a   1.000
_cell.length_b   1.000
_cell.length_c   1.000
_cell.angle_alpha   90.00
_cell.angle_beta   90.00
_cell.angle_gamma   90.00
#
_symmetry.space_group_name_H-M   'P 1'
#
loop_
_entity.id
_entity.type
_entity.pdbx_description
1 polymer ?
#
loop_
_entity_poly.entity_id
_entity_poly.type
_entity_poly.pdbx_seq_one_letter_code
_entity_poly.pdbx_strand_id
1 'polypeptide(L)'
;MDANGIRDAGEMGLAEIAVTLINASGADARTMMTDEAGAYRFTDVVAGPYAVRFTPPEGYTFSPAGGDSIADPATGTTAQFYLAPGEEQTGWNAGLVPPVAEEEVTPEEEITPEEEITPEVTPKEEITPEVTPEGEITPEVALEEEITPEEEVTPQGEITPEGEITPQGGTNESGILYG
;
A
#
# COMPACT_ATOMS: atom_id res chain seq x y z
N MET A 1 -8.10 17.26 5.26
CA MET A 1 -9.27 16.44 5.60
C MET A 1 -9.42 16.43 7.10
N ASP A 2 -10.65 16.48 7.62
CA ASP A 2 -10.91 16.46 9.07
C ASP A 2 -11.16 15.03 9.60
N ALA A 3 -11.03 14.02 8.72
CA ALA A 3 -11.07 12.59 9.03
C ALA A 3 -12.36 12.14 9.73
N ASN A 4 -13.48 12.79 9.44
CA ASN A 4 -14.75 12.55 10.13
C ASN A 4 -15.60 11.38 9.55
N GLY A 5 -15.18 10.78 8.43
CA GLY A 5 -15.91 9.70 7.74
C GLY A 5 -16.98 10.16 6.74
N ILE A 6 -17.22 11.45 6.63
CA ILE A 6 -18.10 12.09 5.65
C ILE A 6 -17.24 12.62 4.51
N ARG A 7 -17.72 12.48 3.27
CA ARG A 7 -17.06 13.09 2.12
C ARG A 7 -17.37 14.58 2.06
N ASP A 8 -16.37 15.42 2.29
CA ASP A 8 -16.50 16.87 2.26
C ASP A 8 -16.13 17.49 0.90
N ALA A 9 -16.59 18.71 0.67
CA ALA A 9 -16.26 19.46 -0.54
C ALA A 9 -14.76 19.80 -0.54
N GLY A 10 -14.02 19.23 -1.50
CA GLY A 10 -12.56 19.39 -1.63
C GLY A 10 -11.77 18.12 -1.31
N GLU A 11 -12.42 17.08 -0.78
CA GLU A 11 -11.81 15.76 -0.64
C GLU A 11 -11.71 15.07 -2.01
N MET A 12 -10.49 14.67 -2.35
CA MET A 12 -10.18 14.10 -3.66
C MET A 12 -10.32 12.59 -3.60
N GLY A 13 -10.64 12.00 -4.76
CA GLY A 13 -10.58 10.55 -4.89
C GLY A 13 -9.15 10.06 -4.79
N LEU A 14 -8.98 8.85 -4.25
CA LEU A 14 -7.67 8.21 -4.14
C LEU A 14 -7.53 7.13 -5.21
N ALA A 15 -6.57 7.34 -6.12
CA ALA A 15 -6.24 6.41 -7.18
C ALA A 15 -5.37 5.25 -6.69
N GLU A 16 -5.34 4.17 -7.48
CA GLU A 16 -4.45 3.02 -7.30
C GLU A 16 -4.63 2.26 -5.97
N ILE A 17 -5.81 2.38 -5.35
CA ILE A 17 -6.13 1.65 -4.13
C ILE A 17 -6.79 0.33 -4.47
N ALA A 18 -6.28 -0.75 -3.88
CA ALA A 18 -6.82 -2.08 -4.12
C ALA A 18 -8.18 -2.25 -3.43
N VAL A 19 -9.18 -2.61 -4.23
CA VAL A 19 -10.54 -2.96 -3.81
C VAL A 19 -10.81 -4.40 -4.18
N THR A 20 -11.20 -5.21 -3.20
CA THR A 20 -11.43 -6.65 -3.36
C THR A 20 -12.87 -7.00 -3.03
N LEU A 21 -13.56 -7.68 -3.95
CA LEU A 21 -14.85 -8.30 -3.72
C LEU A 21 -14.65 -9.66 -3.06
N ILE A 22 -15.27 -9.86 -1.89
CA ILE A 22 -15.17 -11.07 -1.06
C ILE A 22 -16.48 -11.85 -1.18
N ASN A 23 -16.41 -13.12 -1.55
CA ASN A 23 -17.61 -13.96 -1.73
C ASN A 23 -18.17 -14.51 -0.40
N ALA A 24 -19.26 -15.27 -0.51
CA ALA A 24 -19.95 -15.95 0.60
C ALA A 24 -19.04 -16.77 1.53
N SER A 25 -17.97 -17.38 0.98
CA SER A 25 -17.05 -18.22 1.77
C SER A 25 -15.96 -17.40 2.47
N GLY A 26 -15.94 -16.08 2.29
CA GLY A 26 -14.89 -15.20 2.79
C GLY A 26 -13.63 -15.19 1.91
N ALA A 27 -13.69 -15.75 0.70
CA ALA A 27 -12.56 -15.78 -0.21
C ALA A 27 -12.59 -14.59 -1.18
N ASP A 28 -11.41 -14.15 -1.58
CA ASP A 28 -11.23 -13.11 -2.58
C ASP A 28 -11.76 -13.61 -3.93
N ALA A 29 -12.83 -12.97 -4.42
CA ALA A 29 -13.45 -13.32 -5.70
C ALA A 29 -12.83 -12.54 -6.86
N ARG A 30 -12.55 -11.24 -6.65
CA ARG A 30 -11.95 -10.35 -7.65
C ARG A 30 -11.34 -9.13 -6.98
N THR A 31 -10.25 -8.61 -7.55
CA THR A 31 -9.61 -7.36 -7.12
C THR A 31 -9.47 -6.39 -8.29
N MET A 32 -9.57 -5.09 -8.00
CA MET A 32 -9.26 -3.99 -8.93
C MET A 32 -8.62 -2.83 -8.21
N MET A 33 -8.10 -1.86 -8.98
CA MET A 33 -7.61 -0.60 -8.48
C MET A 33 -8.62 0.51 -8.74
N THR A 34 -8.70 1.46 -7.82
CA THR A 34 -9.43 2.73 -8.03
C THR A 34 -8.77 3.57 -9.13
N ASP A 35 -9.57 4.34 -9.86
CA ASP A 35 -9.10 5.28 -10.89
C ASP A 35 -8.65 6.64 -10.30
N GLU A 36 -8.24 7.59 -11.17
CA GLU A 36 -7.80 8.94 -10.77
C GLU A 36 -8.85 9.71 -9.95
N ALA A 37 -10.13 9.39 -10.11
CA ALA A 37 -11.23 9.99 -9.35
C ALA A 37 -11.59 9.17 -8.10
N GLY A 38 -10.82 8.13 -7.79
CA GLY A 38 -11.07 7.18 -6.70
C GLY A 38 -12.18 6.18 -6.96
N ALA A 39 -12.75 6.16 -8.17
CA ALA A 39 -13.88 5.30 -8.49
C ALA A 39 -13.42 3.87 -8.82
N TYR A 40 -14.27 2.90 -8.51
CA TYR A 40 -14.07 1.50 -8.89
C TYR A 40 -15.40 0.85 -9.29
N ARG A 41 -15.34 -0.21 -10.11
CA ARG A 41 -16.53 -0.93 -10.58
C ARG A 41 -16.30 -2.39 -10.94
N PHE A 42 -16.96 -3.30 -10.23
CA PHE A 42 -17.11 -4.71 -10.61
C PHE A 42 -18.29 -4.87 -11.58
N THR A 43 -18.08 -5.61 -12.66
CA THR A 43 -19.10 -5.92 -13.67
C THR A 43 -19.19 -7.42 -13.87
N ASP A 44 -20.33 -7.90 -14.38
CA ASP A 44 -20.59 -9.32 -14.62
C ASP A 44 -20.32 -10.19 -13.37
N VAL A 45 -20.73 -9.69 -12.20
CA VAL A 45 -20.69 -10.43 -10.94
C VAL A 45 -21.86 -11.41 -10.94
N VAL A 46 -21.65 -12.61 -10.40
CA VAL A 46 -22.73 -13.59 -10.24
C VAL A 46 -23.56 -13.19 -9.03
N ALA A 47 -24.89 -13.29 -9.10
CA ALA A 47 -25.75 -12.97 -7.96
C ALA A 47 -25.40 -13.81 -6.72
N GLY A 48 -25.34 -13.16 -5.56
CA GLY A 48 -24.91 -13.81 -4.33
C GLY A 48 -24.56 -12.84 -3.21
N PRO A 49 -24.21 -13.35 -2.02
CA PRO A 49 -23.74 -12.53 -0.93
C PRO A 49 -22.26 -12.17 -1.10
N TYR A 50 -21.94 -10.89 -0.87
CA TYR A 50 -20.61 -10.34 -1.00
C TYR A 50 -20.29 -9.35 0.12
N ALA A 51 -19.00 -9.04 0.27
CA ALA A 51 -18.51 -7.88 0.99
C ALA A 51 -17.41 -7.21 0.16
N VAL A 52 -17.13 -5.94 0.41
CA VAL A 52 -16.02 -5.21 -0.23
C VAL A 52 -14.93 -4.97 0.81
N ARG A 53 -13.68 -5.26 0.45
CA ARG A 53 -12.49 -4.97 1.25
C ARG A 53 -11.61 -3.96 0.53
N PHE A 54 -11.29 -2.87 1.22
CA PHE A 54 -10.33 -1.86 0.79
C PHE A 54 -8.98 -2.13 1.45
N THR A 55 -7.89 -2.01 0.69
CA THR A 55 -6.53 -2.14 1.22
C THR A 55 -5.83 -0.79 1.14
N PRO A 56 -5.61 -0.10 2.27
CA PRO A 56 -4.95 1.20 2.25
C PRO A 56 -3.47 1.05 1.85
N PRO A 57 -2.89 2.07 1.19
CA PRO A 57 -1.45 2.12 0.95
C PRO A 57 -0.70 2.35 2.26
N GLU A 58 0.61 2.15 2.25
CA GLU A 58 1.44 2.29 3.44
C GLU A 58 1.30 3.69 4.07
N GLY A 59 1.18 3.71 5.40
CA GLY A 59 1.01 4.94 6.18
C GLY A 59 -0.41 5.51 6.20
N TYR A 60 -1.32 5.05 5.33
CA TYR A 60 -2.71 5.47 5.38
C TYR A 60 -3.49 4.68 6.43
N THR A 61 -4.50 5.32 6.99
CA THR A 61 -5.44 4.71 7.95
C THR A 61 -6.87 4.96 7.53
N PHE A 62 -7.81 4.10 7.92
CA PHE A 62 -9.22 4.34 7.64
C PHE A 62 -9.79 5.47 8.50
N SER A 63 -10.63 6.32 7.90
CA SER A 63 -11.48 7.21 8.66
C SER A 63 -12.49 6.40 9.49
N PRO A 64 -13.09 6.96 10.55
CA PRO A 64 -14.22 6.33 11.22
C PRO A 64 -15.33 5.96 10.22
N ALA A 65 -16.01 4.86 10.49
CA ALA A 65 -17.24 4.52 9.79
C ALA A 65 -18.37 5.45 10.22
N GLY A 66 -19.22 5.85 9.26
CA GLY A 66 -20.34 6.75 9.48
C GLY A 66 -20.34 7.90 8.48
N GLY A 67 -21.51 8.23 7.94
CA GLY A 67 -21.61 9.15 6.81
C GLY A 67 -21.45 8.41 5.49
N ASP A 68 -20.39 8.70 4.75
CA ASP A 68 -20.11 8.12 3.43
C ASP A 68 -19.15 6.92 3.52
N SER A 69 -18.24 6.90 4.50
CA SER A 69 -17.36 5.77 4.78
C SER A 69 -18.13 4.66 5.51
N ILE A 70 -18.25 3.49 4.87
CA ILE A 70 -19.03 2.35 5.38
C ILE A 70 -18.17 1.12 5.71
N ALA A 71 -16.88 1.14 5.37
CA ALA A 71 -15.96 0.09 5.71
C ALA A 71 -15.65 0.11 7.21
N ASP A 72 -15.50 -1.07 7.82
CA ASP A 72 -15.02 -1.18 9.19
C ASP A 72 -13.57 -0.65 9.27
N PRO A 73 -13.27 0.35 10.13
CA PRO A 73 -11.98 1.02 10.14
C PRO A 73 -10.82 0.14 10.64
N ALA A 74 -11.12 -0.97 11.33
CA ALA A 74 -10.09 -1.91 11.78
C ALA A 74 -9.70 -2.92 10.69
N THR A 75 -10.61 -3.20 9.75
CA THR A 75 -10.42 -4.27 8.76
C THR A 75 -10.49 -3.81 7.30
N GLY A 76 -10.95 -2.59 7.05
CA GLY A 76 -11.24 -2.09 5.71
C GLY A 76 -12.36 -2.84 4.99
N THR A 77 -13.12 -3.68 5.70
CA THR A 77 -14.13 -4.57 5.09
C THR A 77 -15.53 -4.11 5.44
N THR A 78 -16.45 -4.11 4.48
CA THR A 78 -17.86 -3.78 4.70
C THR A 78 -18.59 -4.93 5.37
N ALA A 79 -19.79 -4.67 5.88
CA ALA A 79 -20.74 -5.74 6.18
C ALA A 79 -21.09 -6.52 4.89
N GLN A 80 -21.51 -7.77 5.05
CA GLN A 80 -22.04 -8.55 3.93
C GLN A 80 -23.36 -7.96 3.43
N PHE A 81 -23.52 -7.92 2.12
CA PHE A 81 -24.73 -7.58 1.41
C PHE A 81 -25.05 -8.64 0.36
N TYR A 82 -26.23 -8.57 -0.23
CA TYR A 82 -26.66 -9.50 -1.28
C TYR A 82 -26.84 -8.74 -2.58
N LEU A 83 -26.23 -9.24 -3.66
CA LEU A 83 -26.38 -8.72 -5.01
C LEU A 83 -27.36 -9.61 -5.79
N ALA A 84 -28.54 -9.08 -6.10
CA ALA A 84 -29.57 -9.81 -6.82
C ALA A 84 -29.28 -9.90 -8.33
N PRO A 85 -29.86 -10.87 -9.06
CA PRO A 85 -29.66 -11.00 -10.50
C PRO A 85 -30.06 -9.73 -11.28
N GLY A 86 -29.17 -9.25 -12.14
CA GLY A 86 -29.32 -8.00 -12.89
C GLY A 86 -29.28 -6.71 -12.05
N GLU A 87 -28.98 -6.78 -10.74
CA GLU A 87 -28.89 -5.60 -9.88
C GLU A 87 -27.59 -4.82 -10.11
N GLU A 88 -27.67 -3.50 -9.89
CA GLU A 88 -26.53 -2.63 -9.72
C GLU A 88 -26.55 -2.03 -8.31
N GLN A 89 -25.45 -2.19 -7.57
CA GLN A 89 -25.28 -1.53 -6.28
C GLN A 89 -24.15 -0.49 -6.32
N THR A 90 -24.37 0.62 -5.62
CA THR A 90 -23.48 1.77 -5.58
C THR A 90 -23.34 2.30 -4.16
N GLY A 91 -22.26 3.02 -3.88
CA GLY A 91 -22.08 3.71 -2.59
C GLY A 91 -21.31 2.90 -1.56
N TRP A 92 -20.63 1.84 -2.01
CA TRP A 92 -19.68 1.13 -1.18
C TRP A 92 -18.38 1.94 -1.10
N ASN A 93 -18.29 2.87 -0.15
CA ASN A 93 -17.19 3.83 -0.06
C ASN A 93 -16.36 3.61 1.21
N ALA A 94 -15.10 4.05 1.18
CA ALA A 94 -14.25 4.15 2.35
C ALA A 94 -13.40 5.43 2.30
N GLY A 95 -13.31 6.10 3.44
CA GLY A 95 -12.42 7.24 3.65
C GLY A 95 -11.07 6.78 4.16
N LEU A 96 -9.99 7.35 3.62
CA LEU A 96 -8.63 7.15 4.11
C LEU A 96 -8.00 8.46 4.58
N VAL A 97 -7.16 8.38 5.59
CA VAL A 97 -6.38 9.50 6.14
C VAL A 97 -4.91 9.24 5.82
N PRO A 98 -4.21 10.17 5.13
CA PRO A 98 -2.79 10.00 4.82
C PRO A 98 -1.93 9.97 6.08
N PRO A 99 -0.71 9.41 6.02
CA PRO A 99 0.23 9.52 7.12
C PRO A 99 0.47 10.99 7.43
N VAL A 100 0.60 11.31 8.71
CA VAL A 100 1.14 12.62 9.10
C VAL A 100 2.54 12.72 8.49
N ALA A 101 2.75 13.70 7.62
CA ALA A 101 4.10 13.99 7.15
C ALA A 101 4.91 14.34 8.40
N GLU A 102 5.88 13.50 8.75
CA GLU A 102 6.94 13.92 9.65
C GLU A 102 7.56 15.13 8.95
N GLU A 103 7.40 16.33 9.50
CA GLU A 103 8.08 17.50 8.96
C GLU A 103 9.57 17.17 8.99
N GLU A 104 10.15 16.89 7.82
CA GLU A 104 11.58 16.88 7.69
C GLU A 104 12.04 18.27 8.09
N VAL A 105 12.57 18.38 9.31
CA VAL A 105 13.33 19.54 9.75
C VAL A 105 14.54 19.60 8.83
N THR A 106 14.39 20.25 7.67
CA THR A 106 15.55 20.75 6.94
C THR A 106 16.20 21.73 7.91
N PRO A 107 17.42 21.47 8.44
CA PRO A 107 18.09 22.49 9.21
C PRO A 107 18.45 23.62 8.24
N GLU A 108 17.55 24.60 8.11
CA GLU A 108 17.88 25.92 7.59
C GLU A 108 18.68 26.66 8.67
N GLU A 109 19.93 26.26 8.91
CA GLU A 109 20.97 27.18 9.39
C GLU A 109 22.32 26.71 8.83
N GLU A 110 22.62 27.21 7.62
CA GLU A 110 24.01 27.42 7.21
C GLU A 110 24.60 28.48 8.15
N ILE A 111 25.15 28.05 9.28
CA ILE A 111 26.10 28.88 10.00
C ILE A 111 27.34 29.01 9.11
N THR A 112 27.39 30.07 8.30
CA THR A 112 28.65 30.55 7.73
C THR A 112 29.57 30.91 8.90
N PRO A 113 30.71 30.23 9.12
CA PRO A 113 31.67 30.70 10.10
C PRO A 113 32.32 31.98 9.54
N GLU A 114 31.81 33.14 9.92
CA GLU A 114 32.60 34.38 9.92
C GLU A 114 33.60 34.31 11.08
N GLU A 115 34.76 33.67 10.90
CA GLU A 115 36.01 34.06 11.58
C GLU A 115 37.21 33.51 10.80
N GLU A 116 37.84 34.39 10.02
CA GLU A 116 39.19 34.21 9.49
C GLU A 116 40.19 34.34 10.65
N ILE A 117 40.47 33.24 11.34
CA ILE A 117 41.67 33.16 12.17
C ILE A 117 42.87 32.91 11.25
N THR A 118 43.58 33.98 10.87
CA THR A 118 44.93 33.87 10.30
C THR A 118 45.87 33.24 11.33
N PRO A 119 46.42 32.03 11.13
CA PRO A 119 47.45 31.52 12.03
C PRO A 119 48.80 32.19 11.70
N GLU A 120 49.28 33.10 12.55
CA GLU A 120 50.70 33.47 12.56
C GLU A 120 51.50 32.34 13.21
N VAL A 121 51.84 31.31 12.42
CA VAL A 121 52.79 30.28 12.82
C VAL A 121 54.18 30.68 12.34
N THR A 122 55.01 31.13 13.27
CA THR A 122 56.47 31.24 13.06
C THR A 122 57.05 29.81 13.09
N PRO A 123 57.64 29.28 12.01
CA PRO A 123 58.18 27.93 12.02
C PRO A 123 59.51 27.91 12.77
N LYS A 124 59.61 27.06 13.81
CA LYS A 124 60.90 26.61 14.33
C LYS A 124 60.88 25.10 14.51
N GLU A 125 61.86 24.48 13.86
CA GLU A 125 62.37 23.11 14.01
C GLU A 125 61.83 22.04 13.05
N GLU A 126 62.74 21.68 12.14
CA GLU A 126 62.78 20.53 11.26
C GLU A 126 63.03 19.26 12.09
N ILE A 127 62.14 18.26 11.95
CA ILE A 127 62.41 16.89 12.36
C ILE A 127 62.05 15.96 11.19
N THR A 128 63.10 15.34 10.67
CA THR A 128 63.14 14.36 9.58
C THR A 128 62.33 13.08 9.88
N PRO A 129 61.72 12.45 8.86
CA PRO A 129 60.89 11.25 9.02
C PRO A 129 61.71 9.95 9.10
N GLU A 130 61.31 9.01 9.96
CA GLU A 130 61.70 7.60 9.90
C GLU A 130 60.45 6.72 9.76
N VAL A 131 60.52 5.75 8.84
CA VAL A 131 59.42 4.94 8.29
C VAL A 131 59.39 3.57 8.97
N THR A 132 58.22 2.97 9.21
CA THR A 132 57.97 1.54 8.91
C THR A 132 56.45 1.26 8.82
N PRO A 133 55.93 0.69 7.72
CA PRO A 133 54.56 0.18 7.64
C PRO A 133 54.52 -1.30 8.03
N GLU A 134 53.77 -1.67 9.05
CA GLU A 134 53.38 -3.06 9.32
C GLU A 134 51.86 -3.15 9.44
N GLY A 135 51.24 -3.97 8.60
CA GLY A 135 49.84 -4.36 8.76
C GLY A 135 49.05 -4.49 7.46
N GLU A 136 49.40 -5.46 6.63
CA GLU A 136 48.44 -6.08 5.71
C GLU A 136 47.35 -6.77 6.54
N ILE A 137 46.08 -6.40 6.34
CA ILE A 137 44.97 -7.32 6.54
C ILE A 137 44.09 -7.32 5.30
N THR A 138 44.11 -8.47 4.64
CA THR A 138 43.30 -8.92 3.52
C THR A 138 41.79 -8.88 3.85
N PRO A 139 40.92 -8.51 2.89
CA PRO A 139 39.48 -8.63 3.05
C PRO A 139 39.05 -10.11 3.01
N GLU A 140 38.35 -10.57 4.05
CA GLU A 140 37.67 -11.87 4.07
C GLU A 140 36.33 -11.73 3.32
N VAL A 141 36.31 -12.17 2.07
CA VAL A 141 35.10 -12.43 1.30
C VAL A 141 34.63 -13.85 1.64
N ALA A 142 33.49 -13.98 2.31
CA ALA A 142 32.75 -15.24 2.35
C ALA A 142 31.52 -15.10 1.45
N LEU A 143 31.53 -15.87 0.35
CA LEU A 143 30.49 -15.94 -0.66
C LEU A 143 29.16 -16.48 -0.10
N GLU A 144 28.10 -16.03 -0.76
CA GLU A 144 26.68 -16.35 -0.60
C GLU A 144 26.39 -17.86 -0.74
N GLU A 145 25.67 -18.45 0.22
CA GLU A 145 25.02 -19.75 0.02
C GLU A 145 23.70 -19.55 -0.72
N GLU A 146 23.71 -19.85 -2.01
CA GLU A 146 22.50 -19.98 -2.84
C GLU A 146 21.72 -21.24 -2.42
N ILE A 147 20.60 -21.06 -1.73
CA ILE A 147 19.63 -22.12 -1.49
C ILE A 147 18.68 -22.24 -2.70
N THR A 148 18.91 -23.23 -3.56
CA THR A 148 17.93 -23.69 -4.55
C THR A 148 16.81 -24.49 -3.86
N PRO A 149 15.53 -24.08 -3.94
CA PRO A 149 14.43 -24.96 -3.58
C PRO A 149 14.16 -25.97 -4.71
N GLU A 150 14.50 -27.24 -4.47
CA GLU A 150 13.92 -28.38 -5.19
C GLU A 150 12.65 -28.82 -4.46
N GLU A 151 11.46 -28.50 -5.01
CA GLU A 151 10.28 -29.37 -4.93
C GLU A 151 9.24 -28.90 -5.97
N GLU A 152 9.17 -29.58 -7.11
CA GLU A 152 8.06 -29.48 -8.05
C GLU A 152 6.93 -30.41 -7.57
N VAL A 153 5.93 -29.83 -6.91
CA VAL A 153 4.70 -30.56 -6.55
C VAL A 153 3.83 -30.64 -7.80
N THR A 154 3.78 -31.80 -8.44
CA THR A 154 2.84 -32.07 -9.53
C THR A 154 1.44 -32.32 -8.94
N PRO A 155 0.41 -31.52 -9.26
CA PRO A 155 -0.95 -31.86 -8.87
C PRO A 155 -1.48 -32.99 -9.76
N GLN A 156 -1.60 -34.20 -9.19
CA GLN A 156 -2.45 -35.24 -9.77
C GLN A 156 -3.90 -34.99 -9.37
N GLY A 157 -4.74 -34.64 -10.33
CA GLY A 157 -6.19 -34.56 -10.14
C GLY A 157 -6.89 -33.86 -11.29
N GLU A 158 -7.22 -34.59 -12.35
CA GLU A 158 -8.28 -34.16 -13.26
C GLU A 158 -9.62 -34.24 -12.52
N ILE A 159 -10.17 -33.09 -12.16
CA ILE A 159 -11.58 -32.94 -11.85
C ILE A 159 -12.28 -32.46 -13.12
N THR A 160 -13.04 -33.34 -13.77
CA THR A 160 -14.05 -32.95 -14.77
C THR A 160 -15.20 -32.23 -14.05
N PRO A 161 -15.48 -30.95 -14.34
CA PRO A 161 -16.74 -30.36 -13.91
C PRO A 161 -17.86 -30.82 -14.85
N GLU A 162 -18.71 -31.71 -14.35
CA GLU A 162 -20.07 -31.89 -14.86
C GLU A 162 -20.89 -30.65 -14.48
N GLY A 163 -21.47 -29.96 -15.46
CA GLY A 163 -22.44 -28.90 -15.20
C GLY A 163 -22.36 -27.77 -16.22
N GLU A 164 -23.27 -27.78 -17.17
CA GLU A 164 -23.58 -26.63 -18.01
C GLU A 164 -24.11 -25.50 -17.11
N ILE A 165 -23.22 -24.56 -16.73
CA ILE A 165 -23.64 -23.31 -16.12
C ILE A 165 -24.22 -22.42 -17.21
N THR A 166 -25.56 -22.35 -17.28
CA THR A 166 -26.22 -21.25 -17.97
C THR A 166 -25.69 -19.94 -17.40
N PRO A 167 -25.19 -18.99 -18.21
CA PRO A 167 -24.77 -17.69 -17.69
C PRO A 167 -25.99 -16.97 -17.11
N GLN A 168 -26.04 -16.86 -15.79
CA GLN A 168 -26.97 -15.96 -15.13
C GLN A 168 -26.49 -14.54 -15.44
N GLY A 169 -27.40 -13.71 -15.96
CA GLY A 169 -27.09 -12.36 -16.44
C GLY A 169 -26.24 -11.56 -15.45
N GLY A 170 -25.20 -10.91 -15.98
CA GLY A 170 -24.21 -10.19 -15.18
C GLY A 170 -24.82 -9.08 -14.32
N THR A 171 -24.28 -8.91 -13.11
CA THR A 171 -24.61 -7.85 -12.15
C THR A 171 -23.43 -6.89 -11.99
N ASN A 172 -23.67 -5.68 -11.48
CA ASN A 172 -22.63 -4.65 -11.32
C ASN A 172 -22.55 -4.11 -9.88
N GLU A 173 -21.35 -3.73 -9.45
CA GLU A 173 -21.13 -3.02 -8.18
C GLU A 173 -20.10 -1.91 -8.34
N SER A 174 -20.31 -0.77 -7.68
CA SER A 174 -19.39 0.37 -7.76
C SER A 174 -19.37 1.23 -6.50
N GLY A 175 -18.31 2.03 -6.35
CA GLY A 175 -18.15 2.97 -5.27
C GLY A 175 -17.03 3.95 -5.57
N ILE A 176 -16.75 4.85 -4.62
CA ILE A 176 -15.67 5.82 -4.69
C ILE A 176 -14.87 5.75 -3.38
N LEU A 177 -13.56 5.72 -3.50
CA LEU A 177 -12.62 5.90 -2.42
C LEU A 177 -12.10 7.33 -2.41
N TYR A 178 -12.15 8.00 -1.26
CA TYR A 178 -11.72 9.38 -1.11
C TYR A 178 -10.80 9.50 0.11
N GLY A 179 -9.96 10.52 0.07
CA GLY A 179 -8.98 10.81 1.10
C GLY A 179 -8.77 12.28 1.27
#